data_AF-A0A0C1D1V4-F1
#
_entry.id   AF-A0A0C1D1V4-F1
#
_cell.length_a   1.000
_cell.length_b   1.000
_cell.length_c   1.000
_cell.angle_alpha   90.00
_cell.angle_beta   90.00
_cell.angle_gamma   90.00
#
_symmetry.space_group_name_H-M   'P 1'
#
loop_
_entity.id
_entity.type
_entity.pdbx_description
1 polymer ?
#
loop_
_entity_poly.entity_id
_entity_poly.type
_entity_poly.pdbx_seq_one_letter_code
_entity_poly.pdbx_strand_id
1 'polypeptide(L)'
;MDSSILRIVMLNIGQSVALDYYEVLTNELITSSKHYILELEQRGKLSISKTNLLKYIGKVLNVKNSIVDNLYILDDPNLVWDNEELNLLNRHLKANFDINTRFKDLDYRLQIVENNLKLFTDVLNVRESSRLEWVVIILIALEIAIALFFH
;
A
#
# COMPACT_ATOMS: atom_id res chain seq x y z
N MET A 1 -2.25 -27.42 -33.18
CA MET A 1 -1.72 -26.85 -31.91
C MET A 1 -2.85 -26.82 -30.91
N ASP A 2 -2.67 -27.44 -29.76
CA ASP A 2 -3.72 -27.63 -28.76
C ASP A 2 -4.13 -26.28 -28.14
N SER A 3 -5.42 -25.95 -28.19
CA SER A 3 -6.00 -24.71 -27.65
C SER A 3 -5.67 -24.52 -26.16
N SER A 4 -5.43 -25.64 -25.44
CA SER A 4 -5.07 -25.68 -24.03
C SER A 4 -3.69 -25.08 -23.76
N ILE A 5 -2.70 -25.45 -24.59
CA ILE A 5 -1.32 -24.92 -24.48
C ILE A 5 -1.32 -23.41 -24.70
N LEU A 6 -1.99 -22.95 -25.77
CA LEU A 6 -2.06 -21.53 -26.09
C LEU A 6 -2.66 -20.71 -24.94
N ARG A 7 -3.69 -21.25 -24.28
CA ARG A 7 -4.33 -20.62 -23.13
C ARG A 7 -3.37 -20.46 -21.94
N ILE A 8 -2.58 -21.49 -21.63
CA ILE A 8 -1.59 -21.43 -20.54
C ILE A 8 -0.48 -20.42 -20.86
N VAL A 9 0.01 -20.40 -22.10
CA VAL A 9 1.01 -19.41 -22.54
C VAL A 9 0.46 -17.98 -22.42
N MET A 10 -0.74 -17.72 -22.96
CA MET A 10 -1.38 -16.41 -22.88
C MET A 10 -1.63 -15.96 -21.44
N LEU A 11 -2.05 -16.88 -20.56
CA LEU A 11 -2.26 -16.59 -19.14
C LEU A 11 -0.97 -16.12 -18.47
N ASN A 12 0.13 -16.87 -18.62
CA ASN A 12 1.40 -16.54 -17.99
C ASN A 12 2.01 -15.23 -18.54
N ILE A 13 1.87 -14.98 -19.84
CA ILE A 13 2.28 -13.69 -20.44
C ILE A 13 1.45 -12.55 -19.86
N GLY A 14 0.12 -12.70 -19.78
CA GLY A 14 -0.76 -11.70 -19.20
C GLY A 14 -0.42 -11.40 -17.74
N GLN A 15 -0.10 -12.44 -16.94
CA GLN A 15 0.36 -12.28 -15.55
C GLN A 15 1.68 -11.51 -15.47
N SER A 16 2.64 -11.80 -16.35
CA SER A 16 3.92 -11.08 -16.39
C SER A 16 3.74 -9.58 -16.69
N VAL A 17 2.90 -9.25 -17.67
CA VAL A 17 2.58 -7.86 -18.03
C VAL A 17 1.81 -7.14 -16.92
N ALA A 18 0.88 -7.82 -16.25
CA ALA A 18 0.17 -7.26 -15.11
C ALA A 18 1.13 -6.95 -13.94
N LEU A 19 2.09 -7.84 -13.66
CA LEU A 19 3.13 -7.60 -12.65
C LEU A 19 3.99 -6.38 -13.00
N ASP A 20 4.41 -6.22 -14.26
CA ASP A 20 5.15 -5.03 -14.71
C ASP A 20 4.38 -3.75 -14.37
N TYR A 21 3.08 -3.72 -14.69
CA TYR A 21 2.21 -2.58 -14.42
C TYR A 21 2.11 -2.27 -12.92
N TYR A 22 1.90 -3.28 -12.09
CA TYR A 22 1.75 -3.09 -10.64
C TYR A 22 3.07 -2.72 -9.94
N GLU A 23 4.21 -3.20 -10.43
CA GLU A 23 5.53 -2.80 -9.94
C GLU A 23 5.80 -1.31 -10.18
N VAL A 24 5.41 -0.77 -11.34
CA VAL A 24 5.48 0.66 -11.63
C VAL A 24 4.60 1.45 -10.66
N LEU A 25 3.33 1.04 -10.51
CA LEU A 25 2.39 1.71 -9.63
C LEU A 25 2.86 1.69 -8.16
N THR A 26 3.39 0.56 -7.70
CA THR A 26 3.96 0.43 -6.35
C THR A 26 5.20 1.29 -6.18
N ASN A 27 6.02 1.44 -7.22
CA ASN A 27 7.18 2.32 -7.18
C ASN A 27 6.79 3.80 -7.02
N GLU A 28 5.71 4.23 -7.67
CA GLU A 28 5.16 5.58 -7.50
C GLU A 28 4.69 5.82 -6.06
N LEU A 29 4.02 4.83 -5.45
CA LEU A 29 3.58 4.89 -4.06
C LEU A 29 4.79 4.98 -3.11
N ILE A 30 5.82 4.14 -3.30
CA ILE A 30 7.06 4.22 -2.51
C ILE A 30 7.70 5.60 -2.62
N THR A 31 7.85 6.12 -3.85
CA THR A 31 8.47 7.42 -4.10
C THR A 31 7.68 8.55 -3.44
N SER A 32 6.35 8.51 -3.53
CA SER A 32 5.46 9.47 -2.87
C SER A 32 5.60 9.42 -1.34
N SER A 33 5.71 8.22 -0.76
CA SER A 33 5.93 8.05 0.68
C SER A 33 7.30 8.53 1.14
N LYS A 34 8.36 8.34 0.34
CA LYS A 34 9.71 8.83 0.63
C LYS A 34 9.76 10.35 0.79
N HIS A 35 8.97 11.09 0.01
CA HIS A 35 8.88 12.54 0.17
C HIS A 35 8.47 12.94 1.60
N TYR A 36 7.45 12.30 2.16
CA TYR A 36 6.97 12.57 3.52
C TYR A 36 7.92 12.06 4.62
N ILE A 37 8.64 10.96 4.36
CA ILE A 37 9.71 10.49 5.26
C ILE A 37 10.80 11.56 5.38
N LEU A 38 11.22 12.17 4.27
CA LEU A 38 12.21 13.25 4.27
C LEU A 38 11.70 14.50 5.02
N GLU A 39 10.42 14.82 4.92
CA GLU A 39 9.84 15.91 5.72
C GLU A 39 9.91 15.63 7.22
N LEU A 40 9.62 14.40 7.63
CA LEU A 40 9.76 13.96 9.02
C LEU A 40 11.20 14.06 9.50
N GLU A 41 12.16 13.57 8.72
CA GLU A 41 13.59 13.63 9.03
C GLU A 41 14.06 15.08 9.21
N GLN A 42 13.71 15.97 8.28
CA GLN A 42 14.24 17.32 8.25
C GLN A 42 13.50 18.30 9.17
N ARG A 43 12.19 18.09 9.38
CA ARG A 43 11.32 19.08 10.03
C ARG A 43 10.58 18.52 11.24
N GLY A 44 10.61 17.21 11.48
CA GLY A 44 9.84 16.55 12.54
C GLY A 44 8.32 16.65 12.35
N LYS A 45 7.85 17.00 11.15
CA LYS A 45 6.42 17.21 10.86
C LYS A 45 6.08 16.86 9.42
N LEU A 46 4.84 16.39 9.22
CA LEU A 46 4.26 16.13 7.91
C LEU A 46 3.52 17.35 7.37
N SER A 47 3.72 17.70 6.10
CA SER A 47 2.98 18.76 5.42
C SER A 47 1.60 18.30 4.90
N ILE A 48 1.40 16.98 4.75
CA ILE A 48 0.14 16.41 4.27
C ILE A 48 -1.01 16.66 5.25
N SER A 49 -2.18 17.02 4.72
CA SER A 49 -3.41 17.14 5.51
C SER A 49 -4.01 15.76 5.82
N LYS A 50 -4.77 15.64 6.91
CA LYS A 50 -5.49 14.41 7.27
C LYS A 50 -6.36 13.89 6.13
N THR A 51 -7.08 14.78 5.45
CA THR A 51 -7.93 14.42 4.29
C THR A 51 -7.12 13.87 3.13
N ASN A 52 -5.98 14.50 2.79
CA ASN A 52 -5.14 14.01 1.70
C ASN A 52 -4.43 12.69 2.07
N LEU A 53 -4.08 12.50 3.34
CA LEU A 53 -3.57 11.21 3.83
C LEU A 53 -4.61 10.10 3.69
N LEU A 54 -5.87 10.35 4.05
CA LEU A 54 -6.96 9.38 3.88
C LEU A 54 -7.21 9.03 2.40
N LYS A 55 -7.18 10.03 1.50
CA LYS A 55 -7.25 9.79 0.05
C LYS A 55 -6.07 8.93 -0.42
N TYR A 56 -4.88 9.18 0.11
CA TYR A 56 -3.70 8.43 -0.24
C TYR A 56 -3.76 6.98 0.25
N ILE A 57 -4.22 6.75 1.50
CA ILE A 57 -4.55 5.42 2.03
C ILE A 57 -5.54 4.71 1.10
N GLY A 58 -6.62 5.37 0.70
CA GLY A 58 -7.59 4.82 -0.25
C GLY A 58 -6.96 4.42 -1.59
N LYS A 59 -6.05 5.25 -2.14
CA LYS A 59 -5.30 4.91 -3.36
C LYS A 59 -4.50 3.63 -3.17
N VAL A 60 -3.74 3.49 -2.07
CA VAL A 60 -2.93 2.29 -1.79
C VAL A 60 -3.82 1.05 -1.65
N LEU A 61 -4.93 1.15 -0.92
CA LEU A 61 -5.88 0.04 -0.77
C LEU A 61 -6.51 -0.39 -2.10
N ASN A 62 -6.86 0.57 -2.96
CA ASN A 62 -7.36 0.25 -4.31
C ASN A 62 -6.31 -0.47 -5.16
N VAL A 63 -5.03 -0.08 -5.07
CA VAL A 63 -3.94 -0.80 -5.76
C VAL A 63 -3.80 -2.21 -5.23
N LYS A 64 -3.80 -2.40 -3.91
CA LYS A 64 -3.71 -3.72 -3.28
C LYS A 64 -4.89 -4.61 -3.67
N ASN A 65 -6.12 -4.09 -3.64
CA ASN A 65 -7.29 -4.84 -4.08
C ASN A 65 -7.22 -5.17 -5.57
N SER A 66 -6.79 -4.23 -6.42
CA SER A 66 -6.62 -4.48 -7.86
C SER A 66 -5.58 -5.56 -8.14
N ILE A 67 -4.47 -5.59 -7.38
CA ILE A 67 -3.47 -6.65 -7.43
C ILE A 67 -4.11 -7.97 -7.08
N VAL A 68 -4.83 -8.05 -5.95
CA VAL A 68 -5.53 -9.29 -5.55
C VAL A 68 -6.50 -9.73 -6.65
N ASP A 69 -7.38 -8.84 -7.10
CA ASP A 69 -8.42 -9.07 -8.12
C ASP A 69 -7.87 -9.55 -9.47
N ASN A 70 -6.76 -8.97 -9.92
CA ASN A 70 -6.20 -9.23 -11.26
C ASN A 70 -5.06 -10.24 -11.26
N LEU A 71 -4.42 -10.47 -10.12
CA LEU A 71 -3.41 -11.51 -9.92
C LEU A 71 -3.96 -12.70 -9.11
N TYR A 72 -5.30 -12.84 -9.02
CA TYR A 72 -6.11 -13.83 -8.27
C TYR A 72 -5.73 -15.33 -8.49
N ILE A 73 -4.65 -15.66 -9.22
CA ILE A 73 -4.33 -17.00 -9.74
C ILE A 73 -2.81 -17.26 -9.63
N LEU A 74 -2.23 -17.08 -8.44
CA LEU A 74 -1.03 -17.88 -8.11
C LEU A 74 -1.40 -19.37 -8.03
N ASP A 75 -2.67 -19.67 -7.77
CA ASP A 75 -3.24 -21.00 -7.94
C ASP A 75 -3.08 -21.47 -9.38
N ASP A 76 -2.83 -22.76 -9.53
CA ASP A 76 -2.70 -23.37 -10.84
C ASP A 76 -4.09 -23.45 -11.51
N PRO A 77 -4.23 -23.03 -12.78
CA PRO A 77 -5.53 -23.06 -13.44
C PRO A 77 -6.07 -24.50 -13.48
N ASN A 78 -7.37 -24.71 -13.21
CA ASN A 78 -7.98 -26.05 -13.10
C ASN A 78 -7.56 -27.03 -14.23
N LEU A 79 -7.35 -26.50 -15.44
CA LEU A 79 -6.90 -27.27 -16.60
C LEU A 79 -5.56 -28.01 -16.42
N VAL A 80 -4.66 -27.52 -15.55
CA VAL A 80 -3.37 -28.17 -15.29
C VAL A 80 -3.43 -29.25 -14.20
N TRP A 81 -4.55 -29.36 -13.46
CA TRP A 81 -4.67 -30.31 -12.36
C TRP A 81 -4.71 -31.75 -12.87
N ASP A 82 -5.41 -31.96 -13.99
CA ASP A 82 -5.61 -33.27 -14.60
C ASP A 82 -4.64 -33.55 -15.77
N ASN A 83 -3.73 -32.61 -16.08
CA ASN A 83 -2.79 -32.72 -17.21
C ASN A 83 -1.36 -32.36 -16.80
N GLU A 84 -0.51 -33.39 -16.70
CA GLU A 84 0.89 -33.26 -16.28
C GLU A 84 1.74 -32.41 -17.23
N GLU A 85 1.51 -32.48 -18.54
CA GLU A 85 2.24 -31.69 -19.54
C GLU A 85 1.93 -30.20 -19.40
N LEU A 86 0.64 -29.85 -19.26
CA LEU A 86 0.22 -28.46 -19.06
C LEU A 86 0.70 -27.91 -17.70
N ASN A 87 0.75 -28.76 -16.68
CA ASN A 87 1.29 -28.41 -15.37
C ASN A 87 2.79 -28.10 -15.44
N LEU A 88 3.58 -28.97 -16.09
CA LEU A 88 5.00 -28.75 -16.29
C LEU A 88 5.26 -27.46 -17.08
N LEU A 89 4.52 -27.23 -18.17
CA LEU A 89 4.60 -26.00 -18.95
C LEU A 89 4.30 -24.77 -18.11
N ASN A 90 3.20 -24.78 -17.35
CA ASN A 90 2.80 -23.67 -16.49
C ASN A 90 3.88 -23.35 -15.44
N ARG A 91 4.44 -24.38 -14.78
CA ARG A 91 5.53 -24.19 -13.82
C ARG A 91 6.79 -23.59 -14.45
N HIS A 92 7.19 -24.08 -15.62
CA HIS A 92 8.34 -23.52 -16.34
C HIS A 92 8.12 -22.07 -16.76
N LEU A 93 6.92 -21.72 -17.23
CA LEU A 93 6.60 -20.33 -17.58
C LEU A 93 6.58 -19.43 -16.34
N LYS A 94 5.93 -19.85 -15.24
CA LYS A 94 5.93 -19.11 -13.97
C LYS A 94 7.36 -18.89 -13.45
N ALA A 95 8.24 -19.87 -13.60
CA ALA A 95 9.66 -19.75 -13.24
C ALA A 95 10.42 -18.81 -14.18
N ASN A 96 10.27 -18.97 -15.50
CA ASN A 96 10.97 -18.13 -16.48
C ASN A 96 10.58 -16.65 -16.41
N PHE A 97 9.33 -16.35 -16.04
CA PHE A 97 8.86 -14.98 -15.84
C PHE A 97 8.96 -14.49 -14.38
N ASP A 98 9.54 -15.31 -13.49
CA ASP A 98 9.67 -15.02 -12.06
C ASP A 98 8.38 -14.60 -11.35
N ILE A 99 7.21 -15.05 -11.84
CA ILE A 99 5.87 -14.58 -11.41
C ILE A 99 5.73 -14.59 -9.89
N ASN A 100 6.09 -15.70 -9.25
CA ASN A 100 5.98 -15.88 -7.80
C ASN A 100 6.94 -14.97 -7.02
N THR A 101 8.17 -14.79 -7.52
CA THR A 101 9.21 -13.98 -6.88
C THR A 101 8.85 -12.51 -6.97
N ARG A 102 8.46 -12.05 -8.16
CA ARG A 102 8.03 -10.68 -8.43
C ARG A 102 6.81 -10.29 -7.63
N PHE A 103 5.82 -11.17 -7.54
CA PHE A 103 4.65 -10.96 -6.68
C PHE A 103 5.04 -10.77 -5.20
N LYS A 104 5.96 -11.60 -4.68
CA LYS A 104 6.43 -11.47 -3.29
C LYS A 104 7.16 -10.15 -3.04
N ASP A 105 8.02 -9.72 -3.97
CA ASP A 105 8.68 -8.41 -3.87
C ASP A 105 7.68 -7.26 -3.90
N LEU A 106 6.71 -7.32 -4.82
CA LEU A 106 5.62 -6.37 -4.94
C LEU A 106 4.81 -6.25 -3.64
N ASP A 107 4.41 -7.38 -3.05
CA ASP A 107 3.66 -7.42 -1.79
C ASP A 107 4.48 -6.83 -0.64
N TYR A 108 5.76 -7.22 -0.50
CA TYR A 108 6.65 -6.65 0.51
C TYR A 108 6.80 -5.13 0.38
N ARG A 109 6.96 -4.64 -0.85
CA ARG A 109 7.07 -3.22 -1.18
C ARG A 109 5.78 -2.45 -0.84
N LEU A 110 4.61 -3.03 -1.07
CA LEU A 110 3.33 -2.45 -0.65
C LEU A 110 3.19 -2.42 0.87
N GLN A 111 3.61 -3.48 1.58
CA GLN A 111 3.60 -3.50 3.04
C GLN A 111 4.45 -2.37 3.64
N ILE A 112 5.59 -2.04 3.03
CA ILE A 112 6.39 -0.87 3.44
C ILE A 112 5.57 0.42 3.31
N VAL A 113 4.85 0.61 2.21
CA VAL A 113 3.99 1.78 2.01
C VAL A 113 2.87 1.81 3.07
N GLU A 114 2.21 0.70 3.33
CA GLU A 114 1.17 0.60 4.37
C GLU A 114 1.70 0.96 5.76
N ASN A 115 2.89 0.48 6.11
CA ASN A 115 3.54 0.79 7.38
C ASN A 115 3.89 2.28 7.50
N ASN A 116 4.37 2.90 6.42
CA ASN A 116 4.60 4.35 6.39
C ASN A 116 3.29 5.13 6.61
N LEU A 117 2.18 4.70 6.00
CA LEU A 117 0.89 5.37 6.17
C LEU A 117 0.34 5.25 7.60
N LYS A 118 0.57 4.12 8.28
CA LYS A 118 0.25 3.97 9.71
C LYS A 118 1.05 4.97 10.55
N LEU A 119 2.37 5.02 10.35
CA LEU A 119 3.24 6.00 11.02
C LEU A 119 2.77 7.44 10.78
N PHE A 120 2.44 7.79 9.54
CA PHE A 120 1.98 9.13 9.21
C PHE A 120 0.67 9.49 9.89
N THR A 121 -0.23 8.51 10.02
CA THR A 121 -1.49 8.68 10.75
C THR A 121 -1.24 8.95 12.22
N ASP A 122 -0.32 8.20 12.84
CA ASP A 122 0.05 8.37 14.25
C ASP A 122 0.65 9.77 14.50
N VAL A 123 1.56 10.23 13.64
CA VAL A 123 2.13 11.58 13.73
C VAL A 123 1.05 12.67 13.65
N LEU A 124 0.09 12.54 12.73
CA LEU A 124 -1.00 13.51 12.60
C LEU A 124 -1.95 13.47 13.81
N ASN A 125 -2.19 12.30 14.39
CA ASN A 125 -3.05 12.16 15.56
C ASN A 125 -2.42 12.80 16.80
N VAL A 126 -1.11 12.64 17.01
CA VAL A 126 -0.38 13.33 18.09
C VAL A 126 -0.54 14.85 17.98
N ARG A 127 -0.41 15.41 16.77
CA ARG A 127 -0.58 16.84 16.51
C ARG A 127 -1.97 17.37 16.87
N GLU A 128 -3.04 16.62 16.57
CA GLU A 128 -4.40 17.03 16.94
C GLU A 128 -4.64 16.91 18.45
N SER A 129 -4.09 15.87 19.09
CA SER A 129 -4.18 15.70 20.54
C SER A 129 -3.59 16.90 21.30
N SER A 130 -2.42 17.39 20.88
CA SER A 130 -1.79 18.56 21.52
C SER A 130 -2.61 19.84 21.38
N ARG A 131 -3.47 19.97 20.36
CA ARG A 131 -4.32 21.17 20.22
C ARG A 131 -5.42 21.22 21.27
N LEU A 132 -6.06 20.08 21.55
CA LEU A 132 -7.10 20.00 22.58
C LEU A 132 -6.52 20.26 23.97
N GLU A 133 -5.29 19.78 24.22
CA GLU A 133 -4.57 20.05 25.46
C GLU A 133 -4.40 21.55 25.70
N TRP A 134 -3.96 22.31 24.69
CA TRP A 134 -3.82 23.77 24.80
C TRP A 134 -5.15 24.49 25.04
N VAL A 135 -6.24 24.04 24.43
CA VAL A 135 -7.58 24.60 24.68
C VAL A 135 -7.96 24.43 26.16
N VAL A 136 -7.74 23.25 26.73
CA VAL A 136 -8.03 22.99 28.15
C VAL A 136 -7.16 23.86 29.06
N ILE A 137 -5.86 23.97 28.79
CA ILE A 137 -4.94 24.82 29.58
C ILE A 137 -5.39 26.28 29.57
N ILE A 138 -5.78 26.82 28.41
CA ILE A 138 -6.25 28.20 28.28
C ILE A 138 -7.57 28.41 29.03
N LEU A 139 -8.51 27.47 28.95
CA LEU A 139 -9.79 27.54 29.66
C LEU A 139 -9.59 27.59 31.18
N ILE A 140 -8.73 26.71 31.72
CA ILE A 140 -8.39 26.69 33.15
C ILE A 140 -7.71 28.01 33.56
N ALA A 141 -6.77 28.50 32.76
CA ALA A 141 -6.08 29.76 33.05
C ALA A 141 -7.03 30.97 33.07
N LEU A 142 -8.00 31.02 32.15
CA LEU A 142 -9.04 32.04 32.12
C LEU A 142 -9.95 31.96 33.36
N GLU A 143 -10.35 30.75 33.76
CA GLU A 143 -11.19 30.54 34.95
C GLU A 143 -10.49 31.05 36.22
N ILE A 144 -9.21 30.73 36.39
CA ILE A 144 -8.40 31.22 37.51
C ILE A 144 -8.26 32.75 37.46
N ALA A 145 -8.02 33.33 36.28
CA ALA A 145 -7.90 34.78 36.14
C ALA A 145 -9.21 35.50 36.52
N ILE A 146 -10.35 35.00 36.04
CA ILE A 146 -11.68 35.51 36.40
C ILE A 146 -11.89 35.39 37.92
N ALA A 147 -11.59 34.23 38.51
CA ALA A 147 -11.73 34.03 39.95
C ALA A 147 -10.88 35.03 40.77
N LEU A 148 -9.69 35.40 40.30
CA LEU A 148 -8.82 36.39 40.95
C LEU A 148 -9.24 37.85 40.73
N PHE A 149 -9.86 38.18 39.60
CA PHE A 149 -10.30 39.55 39.31
C PHE A 149 -11.67 39.90 39.91
N PHE A 150 -12.54 38.91 40.10
CA PHE A 150 -13.89 39.08 40.64
C PHE A 150 -14.03 38.69 42.12
N HIS A 151 -12.93 38.34 42.79
CA HIS A 151 -12.85 38.14 44.24
C HIS A 151 -11.98 39.22 44.87
#